data_AF-A0A2S8Z8H9-F1
#
_entry.id   AF-A0A2S8Z8H9-F1
#
_cell.length_a   1.000
_cell.length_b   1.000
_cell.length_c   1.000
_cell.angle_alpha   90.00
_cell.angle_beta   90.00
_cell.angle_gamma   90.00
#
_symmetry.space_group_name_H-M   'P 1'
#
loop_
_entity.id
_entity.type
_entity.pdbx_description
1 polymer ?
#
loop_
_entity_poly.entity_id
_entity_poly.type
_entity_poly.pdbx_seq_one_letter_code
_entity_poly.pdbx_strand_id
1 'polypeptide(L)'
;MDDKTPTPDQTPDQTPDQTPASTPDAQTVPVAPAPPAASTPGTGQHPTIPAAEPVAAPAASEPKPGRKRALLIGGGIAAAVILAGGGIAVGAAIGDEFGDDDDRSSMSDGPRHDDADDHGQRDDDGDRGNAPSNDRGPVTGIGTASADELIEIADAARGAAEGEVTSIDAKRDGTWEVQLTTADGTETDVRVDESLAASVIETDAADGDDTGPALTLDDATIRSLVDAALAEADGMITDLDVDGDDVSPYDASVLTSDNRSIDIDFSADFAVVGTDID
;
A
#
# COMPACT_ATOMS: atom_id res chain seq x y z
N MET A 1 64.62 13.08 -10.74
CA MET A 1 64.72 14.54 -10.85
C MET A 1 64.14 14.89 -12.19
N ASP A 2 62.85 15.17 -12.25
CA ASP A 2 62.25 15.86 -13.40
C ASP A 2 61.12 16.73 -12.86
N ASP A 3 61.15 17.96 -13.34
CA ASP A 3 60.64 19.19 -12.77
C ASP A 3 59.45 19.65 -13.64
N LYS A 4 58.40 20.14 -12.97
CA LYS A 4 57.53 21.27 -13.37
C LYS A 4 56.70 21.28 -14.68
N THR A 5 55.38 21.29 -14.43
CA THR A 5 54.30 22.19 -14.94
C THR A 5 53.90 22.17 -16.41
N PRO A 6 52.59 22.32 -16.66
CA PRO A 6 52.11 23.66 -17.04
C PRO A 6 50.86 24.13 -16.27
N THR A 7 50.83 25.44 -16.00
CA THR A 7 49.64 26.24 -15.67
C THR A 7 48.76 26.41 -16.91
N PRO A 8 47.45 26.67 -16.72
CA PRO A 8 46.95 27.92 -17.28
C PRO A 8 46.15 28.70 -16.23
N ASP A 9 46.64 29.91 -15.98
CA ASP A 9 45.86 31.03 -15.48
C ASP A 9 45.33 31.79 -16.71
N GLN A 10 44.27 32.59 -16.52
CA GLN A 10 43.71 33.67 -17.36
C GLN A 10 42.18 33.54 -17.52
N THR A 11 41.48 33.92 -16.46
CA THR A 11 40.23 34.70 -16.57
C THR A 11 40.58 36.10 -17.09
N PRO A 12 39.72 36.70 -17.93
CA PRO A 12 39.22 38.01 -17.55
C PRO A 12 37.70 38.16 -17.72
N ASP A 13 37.07 38.65 -16.65
CA ASP A 13 35.84 39.46 -16.68
C ASP A 13 35.92 40.53 -17.77
N GLN A 14 34.81 40.76 -18.50
CA GLN A 14 34.23 42.09 -18.81
C GLN A 14 32.82 41.94 -19.43
N THR A 15 31.78 42.18 -18.62
CA THR A 15 30.47 42.76 -19.01
C THR A 15 30.63 44.30 -19.07
N PRO A 16 29.71 45.15 -19.61
CA PRO A 16 28.39 44.90 -20.20
C PRO A 16 28.05 45.75 -21.47
N ASP A 17 26.79 45.63 -21.88
CA ASP A 17 25.96 46.66 -22.55
C ASP A 17 25.69 46.49 -24.06
N GLN A 18 24.47 46.10 -24.42
CA GLN A 18 23.52 46.99 -25.10
C GLN A 18 22.15 46.31 -25.31
N THR A 19 21.13 46.97 -24.78
CA THR A 19 19.72 46.80 -25.15
C THR A 19 19.47 47.56 -26.48
N PRO A 20 18.43 47.22 -27.26
CA PRO A 20 17.33 48.19 -27.32
C PRO A 20 15.94 47.57 -27.18
N ALA A 21 15.09 48.39 -26.57
CA ALA A 21 13.71 48.16 -26.18
C ALA A 21 12.72 48.10 -27.35
N SER A 22 11.50 47.63 -27.00
CA SER A 22 10.14 47.90 -27.55
C SER A 22 9.39 46.58 -27.73
N THR A 23 8.18 46.31 -27.23
CA THR A 23 7.13 47.03 -26.48
C THR A 23 6.16 45.93 -25.98
N PRO A 24 5.48 46.08 -24.83
CA PRO A 24 4.53 45.09 -24.33
C PRO A 24 3.15 45.29 -24.94
N ASP A 25 2.48 44.23 -25.37
CA ASP A 25 1.03 44.27 -25.60
C ASP A 25 0.33 42.93 -25.32
N ALA A 26 -0.74 43.09 -24.55
CA ALA A 26 -1.98 42.33 -24.52
C ALA A 26 -2.01 40.87 -24.01
N GLN A 27 -2.56 40.77 -22.80
CA GLN A 27 -3.31 39.62 -22.30
C GLN A 27 -4.34 39.12 -23.33
N THR A 28 -4.38 37.81 -23.56
CA THR A 28 -5.54 37.15 -24.16
C THR A 28 -6.06 36.07 -23.21
N VAL A 29 -7.22 36.37 -22.63
CA VAL A 29 -8.11 35.49 -21.86
C VAL A 29 -8.62 34.34 -22.76
N PRO A 30 -8.88 33.13 -22.23
CA PRO A 30 -9.25 31.94 -23.02
C PRO A 30 -10.57 32.07 -23.77
N VAL A 31 -10.62 31.51 -24.99
CA VAL A 31 -11.85 31.28 -25.75
C VAL A 31 -12.39 29.89 -25.38
N ALA A 32 -13.50 29.88 -24.64
CA ALA A 32 -14.32 28.69 -24.43
C ALA A 32 -15.09 28.32 -25.72
N PRO A 33 -15.29 27.03 -26.03
CA PRO A 33 -16.17 26.61 -27.11
C PRO A 33 -17.65 26.88 -26.76
N ALA A 34 -18.40 27.37 -27.75
CA ALA A 34 -19.81 27.72 -27.63
C ALA A 34 -20.71 26.50 -27.41
N PRO A 35 -21.79 26.60 -26.61
CA PRO A 35 -22.79 25.55 -26.50
C PRO A 35 -23.70 25.53 -27.76
N PRO A 36 -24.08 24.35 -28.28
CA PRO A 36 -25.09 24.27 -29.33
C PRO A 36 -26.47 24.68 -28.79
N ALA A 37 -27.13 25.54 -29.57
CA ALA A 37 -28.44 26.10 -29.27
C ALA A 37 -29.53 25.03 -29.18
N ALA A 38 -30.35 25.17 -28.13
CA ALA A 38 -31.65 24.52 -28.02
C ALA A 38 -32.56 24.87 -29.22
N SER A 39 -33.14 23.86 -29.86
CA SER A 39 -34.21 24.00 -30.83
C SER A 39 -35.45 23.25 -30.35
N THR A 40 -36.51 23.98 -30.01
CA THR A 40 -37.91 23.51 -30.00
C THR A 40 -38.80 24.72 -30.34
N PRO A 41 -40.09 24.59 -30.72
CA PRO A 41 -40.84 23.46 -31.28
C PRO A 41 -41.53 23.82 -32.63
N GLY A 42 -42.02 22.83 -33.39
CA GLY A 42 -42.72 23.09 -34.65
C GLY A 42 -43.47 21.90 -35.26
N THR A 43 -44.64 21.64 -34.68
CA THR A 43 -45.89 21.10 -35.26
C THR A 43 -45.87 20.47 -36.66
N GLY A 44 -46.18 19.16 -36.70
CA GLY A 44 -47.17 18.61 -37.64
C GLY A 44 -46.65 17.96 -38.93
N GLN A 45 -46.55 16.62 -38.92
CA GLN A 45 -47.17 15.78 -39.93
C GLN A 45 -47.18 14.30 -39.51
N HIS A 46 -48.38 13.72 -39.56
CA HIS A 46 -48.72 12.35 -39.18
C HIS A 46 -48.51 11.43 -40.40
N PRO A 47 -47.87 10.27 -40.22
CA PRO A 47 -48.30 9.08 -40.94
C PRO A 47 -48.75 7.99 -39.95
N THR A 48 -50.01 7.64 -40.12
CA THR A 48 -50.75 6.55 -39.49
C THR A 48 -50.08 5.21 -39.80
N ILE A 49 -49.77 4.41 -38.78
CA ILE A 49 -49.46 2.97 -38.92
C ILE A 49 -50.40 2.19 -37.96
N PRO A 50 -51.01 1.08 -38.39
CA PRO A 50 -52.16 0.48 -37.71
C PRO A 50 -51.78 -0.30 -36.45
N ALA A 51 -52.66 -0.23 -35.46
CA ALA A 51 -52.68 -1.13 -34.31
C ALA A 51 -53.03 -2.56 -34.75
N ALA A 52 -52.28 -3.54 -34.25
CA ALA A 52 -52.67 -4.94 -34.24
C ALA A 52 -52.67 -5.45 -32.79
N GLU A 53 -53.85 -5.87 -32.35
CA GLU A 53 -54.14 -6.56 -31.09
C GLU A 53 -53.60 -8.01 -31.06
N PRO A 54 -53.55 -8.64 -29.87
CA PRO A 54 -52.67 -9.79 -29.59
C PRO A 54 -53.30 -11.13 -30.03
N VAL A 55 -52.47 -12.07 -30.51
CA VAL A 55 -52.88 -13.46 -30.77
C VAL A 55 -51.92 -14.43 -30.09
N ALA A 56 -52.54 -15.45 -29.47
CA ALA A 56 -52.02 -16.41 -28.52
C ALA A 56 -50.92 -17.38 -29.04
N ALA A 57 -50.10 -17.86 -28.10
CA ALA A 57 -49.38 -19.14 -28.16
C ALA A 57 -50.37 -20.33 -28.27
N PRO A 58 -50.02 -21.54 -28.76
CA PRO A 58 -48.73 -22.24 -28.56
C PRO A 58 -48.22 -23.14 -29.72
N ALA A 59 -46.98 -23.62 -29.63
CA ALA A 59 -46.61 -25.04 -29.76
C ALA A 59 -45.09 -25.22 -29.63
N ALA A 60 -44.72 -26.22 -28.83
CA ALA A 60 -43.37 -26.62 -28.47
C ALA A 60 -42.55 -27.12 -29.67
N SER A 61 -41.24 -26.89 -29.62
CA SER A 61 -40.23 -27.69 -30.32
C SER A 61 -39.25 -28.22 -29.27
N GLU A 62 -39.08 -29.53 -29.26
CA GLU A 62 -38.33 -30.33 -28.28
C GLU A 62 -36.82 -30.04 -28.27
N PRO A 63 -36.16 -29.99 -27.10
CA PRO A 63 -34.70 -30.01 -27.01
C PRO A 63 -34.16 -31.45 -26.95
N LYS A 64 -33.14 -31.76 -27.76
CA LYS A 64 -32.38 -33.03 -27.70
C LYS A 64 -31.20 -32.94 -26.70
N PRO A 65 -30.70 -34.08 -26.17
CA PRO A 65 -30.44 -34.22 -24.74
C PRO A 65 -28.97 -34.36 -24.31
N GLY A 66 -28.72 -34.06 -23.03
CA GLY A 66 -27.64 -34.63 -22.18
C GLY A 66 -26.48 -33.66 -21.90
N ARG A 67 -26.11 -33.31 -20.66
CA ARG A 67 -26.11 -34.10 -19.41
C ARG A 67 -26.61 -33.28 -18.21
N LYS A 68 -27.25 -34.01 -17.31
CA LYS A 68 -27.74 -33.65 -15.97
C LYS A 68 -26.53 -33.27 -15.09
N ARG A 69 -26.59 -32.33 -14.14
CA ARG A 69 -27.54 -32.31 -13.00
C ARG A 69 -27.84 -30.86 -12.57
N ALA A 70 -29.13 -30.58 -12.41
CA ALA A 70 -29.63 -29.53 -11.52
C ALA A 70 -29.50 -30.00 -10.06
N LEU A 71 -29.52 -29.08 -9.09
CA LEU A 71 -30.70 -28.81 -8.24
C LEU A 71 -30.31 -28.15 -6.89
N LEU A 72 -31.19 -27.25 -6.43
CA LEU A 72 -31.41 -26.69 -5.07
C LEU A 72 -30.45 -25.58 -4.60
N ILE A 73 -30.93 -24.36 -4.36
CA ILE A 73 -31.80 -23.89 -3.24
C ILE A 73 -31.06 -23.91 -1.90
N GLY A 74 -30.71 -22.71 -1.43
CA GLY A 74 -31.02 -22.22 -0.09
C GLY A 74 -30.17 -22.68 1.10
N GLY A 75 -29.91 -21.73 2.00
CA GLY A 75 -29.68 -22.01 3.42
C GLY A 75 -28.34 -21.50 3.93
N GLY A 76 -28.38 -20.39 4.66
CA GLY A 76 -27.26 -19.96 5.49
C GLY A 76 -26.99 -20.95 6.63
N ILE A 77 -25.75 -21.00 7.08
CA ILE A 77 -25.35 -21.63 8.33
C ILE A 77 -24.25 -20.76 8.95
N ALA A 78 -24.59 -20.10 10.06
CA ALA A 78 -23.61 -19.67 11.04
C ALA A 78 -23.02 -20.93 11.70
N ALA A 79 -21.70 -21.07 11.69
CA ALA A 79 -21.01 -22.10 12.45
C ALA A 79 -19.79 -21.49 13.13
N ALA A 80 -19.98 -21.11 14.40
CA ALA A 80 -18.90 -20.89 15.34
C ALA A 80 -18.12 -22.20 15.56
N VAL A 81 -16.80 -22.15 15.41
CA VAL A 81 -15.90 -23.21 15.87
C VAL A 81 -15.01 -22.63 16.96
N ILE A 82 -15.41 -22.88 18.21
CA ILE A 82 -14.50 -22.85 19.35
C ILE A 82 -13.66 -24.12 19.26
N LEU A 83 -12.36 -23.99 18.99
CA LEU A 83 -11.40 -25.07 19.19
C LEU A 83 -10.55 -24.75 20.41
N ALA A 84 -11.05 -25.27 21.54
CA ALA A 84 -10.33 -25.42 22.79
C ALA A 84 -9.08 -26.30 22.58
N GLY A 85 -8.01 -25.96 23.28
CA GLY A 85 -6.70 -26.56 23.14
C GLY A 85 -6.59 -28.04 23.52
N GLY A 86 -5.40 -28.58 23.28
CA GLY A 86 -4.99 -29.90 23.75
C GLY A 86 -3.60 -30.25 23.23
N GLY A 87 -2.59 -30.06 24.07
CA GLY A 87 -1.21 -30.42 23.77
C GLY A 87 -0.83 -31.86 24.13
N ILE A 88 0.46 -32.11 23.88
CA ILE A 88 1.38 -33.14 24.41
C ILE A 88 1.37 -34.52 23.71
N ALA A 89 2.53 -34.88 23.12
CA ALA A 89 3.27 -36.10 23.50
C ALA A 89 4.71 -36.11 22.96
N VAL A 90 5.63 -36.37 23.88
CA VAL A 90 7.06 -36.66 23.71
C VAL A 90 7.28 -38.15 23.43
N GLY A 91 8.32 -38.48 22.66
CA GLY A 91 9.05 -39.77 22.71
C GLY A 91 9.09 -40.54 21.37
N ALA A 92 10.16 -41.26 20.99
CA ALA A 92 11.42 -41.57 21.64
C ALA A 92 12.39 -42.23 20.62
N ALA A 93 13.70 -42.14 20.95
CA ALA A 93 14.77 -43.15 20.81
C ALA A 93 15.30 -43.58 19.42
N ILE A 94 16.63 -43.48 19.29
CA ILE A 94 17.71 -44.46 18.94
C ILE A 94 18.97 -43.57 18.77
N GLY A 95 20.09 -43.66 19.48
CA GLY A 95 20.79 -44.78 20.09
C GLY A 95 21.98 -45.17 19.22
N ASP A 96 23.17 -44.61 19.46
CA ASP A 96 24.40 -45.41 19.51
C ASP A 96 25.50 -44.70 20.31
N GLU A 97 26.21 -45.55 21.02
CA GLU A 97 27.22 -45.34 22.04
C GLU A 97 28.62 -45.30 21.40
N PHE A 98 29.64 -44.81 22.11
CA PHE A 98 31.04 -45.28 22.11
C PHE A 98 31.94 -44.17 22.67
N GLY A 99 32.57 -44.45 23.81
CA GLY A 99 33.82 -43.80 24.21
C GLY A 99 33.96 -43.49 25.69
N ASP A 100 34.15 -44.53 26.51
CA ASP A 100 34.75 -44.46 27.85
C ASP A 100 36.13 -43.77 27.85
N ASP A 101 36.44 -43.02 28.90
CA ASP A 101 37.51 -43.32 29.87
C ASP A 101 37.80 -42.10 30.78
N ASP A 102 37.27 -42.21 32.00
CA ASP A 102 37.99 -42.23 33.28
C ASP A 102 38.86 -41.05 33.78
N ASP A 103 38.45 -40.64 34.99
CA ASP A 103 39.27 -40.39 36.18
C ASP A 103 40.22 -39.20 36.22
N ARG A 104 39.80 -38.14 36.95
CA ARG A 104 40.56 -37.68 38.14
C ARG A 104 39.65 -37.21 39.28
N SER A 105 39.94 -37.77 40.45
CA SER A 105 39.24 -37.64 41.72
C SER A 105 39.26 -36.24 42.34
N SER A 106 38.08 -35.83 42.83
CA SER A 106 37.76 -35.45 44.22
C SER A 106 38.83 -34.76 45.08
N MET A 107 38.52 -33.57 45.60
CA MET A 107 38.56 -33.27 47.04
C MET A 107 37.54 -32.19 47.45
N SER A 108 36.55 -32.63 48.21
CA SER A 108 36.18 -32.15 49.57
C SER A 108 35.60 -30.75 49.80
N ASP A 109 34.29 -30.74 50.08
CA ASP A 109 33.62 -30.27 51.31
C ASP A 109 34.20 -29.11 52.13
N GLY A 110 33.34 -28.09 52.37
CA GLY A 110 33.16 -27.55 53.73
C GLY A 110 33.28 -26.01 53.91
N PRO A 111 32.65 -25.42 54.95
CA PRO A 111 31.59 -24.43 54.71
C PRO A 111 31.68 -23.11 55.53
N ARG A 112 30.79 -22.16 55.16
CA ARG A 112 30.27 -20.98 55.92
C ARG A 112 31.17 -19.78 56.17
N HIS A 113 30.66 -18.59 55.86
CA HIS A 113 30.56 -17.48 56.82
C HIS A 113 29.50 -16.46 56.37
N ASP A 114 28.55 -16.21 57.27
CA ASP A 114 27.63 -15.07 57.29
C ASP A 114 28.44 -13.77 57.50
N ASP A 115 28.03 -12.67 56.87
CA ASP A 115 28.03 -11.33 57.48
C ASP A 115 27.13 -10.38 56.68
N ALA A 116 26.33 -9.63 57.43
CA ALA A 116 25.27 -8.74 57.00
C ALA A 116 25.73 -7.27 56.95
N ASP A 117 24.89 -6.46 56.32
CA ASP A 117 24.71 -5.00 56.47
C ASP A 117 25.83 -4.07 55.98
N ASP A 118 25.49 -3.13 55.08
CA ASP A 118 25.32 -1.71 55.44
C ASP A 118 25.32 -0.79 54.19
N HIS A 119 24.60 0.30 54.35
CA HIS A 119 24.02 1.23 53.38
C HIS A 119 25.00 1.98 52.46
N GLY A 120 24.60 2.09 51.19
CA GLY A 120 25.22 2.95 50.19
C GLY A 120 24.18 3.51 49.22
N GLN A 121 23.26 4.31 49.76
CA GLN A 121 22.32 5.14 49.04
C GLN A 121 23.11 6.10 48.14
N ARG A 122 23.05 5.90 46.82
CA ARG A 122 23.54 6.86 45.83
C ARG A 122 22.35 7.52 45.18
N ASP A 123 21.94 8.61 45.81
CA ASP A 123 21.26 9.71 45.15
C ASP A 123 22.29 10.36 44.21
N ASP A 124 22.13 10.13 42.91
CA ASP A 124 22.77 10.96 41.87
C ASP A 124 21.66 11.35 40.88
N ASP A 125 20.86 12.31 41.36
CA ASP A 125 20.05 13.20 40.54
C ASP A 125 20.99 14.19 39.84
N GLY A 126 21.13 14.05 38.52
CA GLY A 126 21.94 15.00 37.76
C GLY A 126 22.00 14.69 36.26
N ASP A 127 21.13 15.36 35.51
CA ASP A 127 21.39 15.74 34.11
C ASP A 127 21.30 14.63 33.05
N ARG A 128 20.12 14.01 32.93
CA ARG A 128 19.66 13.54 31.61
C ARG A 128 18.96 14.68 30.92
N GLY A 129 19.76 15.44 30.19
CA GLY A 129 19.31 16.43 29.24
C GLY A 129 18.11 15.91 28.46
N ASN A 130 17.09 16.77 28.42
CA ASN A 130 15.96 16.85 27.52
C ASN A 130 16.24 16.22 26.13
N ALA A 131 16.21 14.90 26.04
CA ALA A 131 15.76 14.23 24.84
C ALA A 131 14.28 14.63 24.72
N PRO A 132 13.81 15.14 23.57
CA PRO A 132 12.38 15.28 23.38
C PRO A 132 11.79 13.89 23.59
N SER A 133 11.13 13.71 24.73
CA SER A 133 10.20 12.62 24.92
C SER A 133 9.36 12.62 23.66
N ASN A 134 9.40 11.51 22.92
CA ASN A 134 8.41 11.24 21.90
C ASN A 134 7.07 11.01 22.61
N ASP A 135 6.55 12.06 23.26
CA ASP A 135 5.16 12.29 23.63
C ASP A 135 4.36 12.43 22.33
N ARG A 136 4.47 11.40 21.47
CA ARG A 136 3.50 11.13 20.44
C ARG A 136 2.36 10.54 21.25
N GLY A 137 1.39 11.39 21.58
CA GLY A 137 0.06 10.95 22.00
C GLY A 137 -0.51 9.93 21.01
N PRO A 138 -1.74 9.43 21.22
CA PRO A 138 -2.37 8.53 20.25
C PRO A 138 -2.17 9.11 18.84
N VAL A 139 -1.65 8.30 17.92
CA VAL A 139 -1.28 8.73 16.56
C VAL A 139 -2.58 8.86 15.79
N THR A 140 -3.36 9.88 16.12
CA THR A 140 -4.60 10.21 15.43
C THR A 140 -4.19 10.91 14.13
N GLY A 141 -4.42 10.28 12.99
CA GLY A 141 -4.16 10.86 11.66
C GLY A 141 -3.04 10.22 10.84
N ILE A 142 -2.77 8.93 11.00
CA ILE A 142 -2.03 8.16 9.98
C ILE A 142 -3.04 7.77 8.90
N GLY A 143 -2.66 7.93 7.62
CA GLY A 143 -3.49 7.55 6.48
C GLY A 143 -4.43 8.65 5.99
N THR A 144 -5.33 8.29 5.08
CA THR A 144 -6.37 9.16 4.52
C THR A 144 -7.67 8.42 4.26
N ALA A 145 -8.80 9.12 4.29
CA ALA A 145 -10.09 8.60 3.81
C ALA A 145 -10.41 9.06 2.37
N SER A 146 -9.44 9.67 1.68
CA SER A 146 -9.62 10.30 0.37
C SER A 146 -8.83 9.56 -0.71
N ALA A 147 -9.55 8.97 -1.67
CA ALA A 147 -8.92 8.38 -2.85
C ALA A 147 -8.15 9.43 -3.69
N ASP A 148 -8.67 10.66 -3.78
CA ASP A 148 -8.01 11.71 -4.56
C ASP A 148 -6.68 12.13 -3.92
N GLU A 149 -6.54 12.05 -2.59
CA GLU A 149 -5.26 12.31 -1.91
C GLU A 149 -4.24 11.22 -2.20
N LEU A 150 -4.63 9.94 -2.15
CA LEU A 150 -3.76 8.83 -2.53
C LEU A 150 -3.30 8.93 -4.00
N ILE A 151 -4.17 9.41 -4.89
CA ILE A 151 -3.81 9.65 -6.29
C ILE A 151 -2.80 10.80 -6.42
N GLU A 152 -2.98 11.90 -5.69
CA GLU A 152 -1.99 12.99 -5.67
C GLU A 152 -0.63 12.52 -5.14
N ILE A 153 -0.61 11.63 -4.14
CA ILE A 153 0.60 11.00 -3.61
C ILE A 153 1.26 10.09 -4.66
N ALA A 154 0.48 9.23 -5.31
CA ALA A 154 0.95 8.35 -6.38
C ALA A 154 1.52 9.14 -7.56
N ASP A 155 0.84 10.22 -7.98
CA ASP A 155 1.30 11.10 -9.04
C ASP A 155 2.60 11.83 -8.69
N ALA A 156 2.74 12.29 -7.45
CA ALA A 156 3.98 12.90 -6.97
C ALA A 156 5.14 11.90 -7.04
N ALA A 157 4.91 10.64 -6.66
CA ALA A 157 5.91 9.59 -6.71
C ALA A 157 6.31 9.21 -8.14
N ARG A 158 5.34 9.08 -9.06
CA ARG A 158 5.59 8.90 -10.51
C ARG A 158 6.37 10.06 -11.13
N GLY A 159 6.28 11.25 -10.55
CA GLY A 159 7.10 12.40 -10.94
C GLY A 159 8.57 12.29 -10.52
N ALA A 160 8.89 11.43 -9.54
CA ALA A 160 10.23 11.29 -8.97
C ALA A 160 10.99 10.04 -9.47
N ALA A 161 10.28 8.97 -9.86
CA ALA A 161 10.85 7.71 -10.33
C ALA A 161 10.04 7.09 -11.48
N GLU A 162 10.67 6.20 -12.23
CA GLU A 162 10.03 5.43 -13.31
C GLU A 162 9.33 4.19 -12.73
N GLY A 163 8.24 3.75 -13.39
CA GLY A 163 7.53 2.52 -13.04
C GLY A 163 6.04 2.74 -12.84
N GLU A 164 5.35 1.66 -12.56
CA GLU A 164 3.93 1.65 -12.19
C GLU A 164 3.81 1.51 -10.68
N VAL A 165 2.82 2.16 -10.07
CA VAL A 165 2.63 2.10 -8.61
C VAL A 165 2.06 0.73 -8.21
N THR A 166 2.71 0.09 -7.25
CA THR A 166 2.35 -1.24 -6.73
C THR A 166 2.03 -1.23 -5.23
N SER A 167 2.51 -0.23 -4.50
CA SER A 167 2.27 -0.09 -3.06
C SER A 167 2.17 1.38 -2.66
N ILE A 168 1.30 1.70 -1.68
CA ILE A 168 1.16 3.03 -1.06
C ILE A 168 0.95 2.86 0.46
N ASP A 169 2.01 3.09 1.25
CA ASP A 169 2.02 2.90 2.72
C ASP A 169 2.16 4.23 3.49
N ALA A 170 1.27 4.44 4.46
CA ALA A 170 1.28 5.59 5.36
C ALA A 170 2.28 5.39 6.50
N LYS A 171 3.34 6.19 6.52
CA LYS A 171 4.36 6.10 7.56
C LYS A 171 3.94 6.86 8.81
N ARG A 172 4.39 6.37 9.97
CA ARG A 172 4.08 6.92 11.30
C ARG A 172 4.58 8.36 11.54
N ASP A 173 5.40 8.91 10.64
CA ASP A 173 5.88 10.29 10.67
C ASP A 173 5.00 11.25 9.86
N GLY A 174 3.91 10.76 9.24
CA GLY A 174 2.95 11.56 8.48
C GLY A 174 3.28 11.71 7.00
N THR A 175 4.32 11.03 6.52
CA THR A 175 4.63 10.94 5.09
C THR A 175 4.20 9.58 4.53
N TRP A 176 4.21 9.45 3.22
CA TRP A 176 3.86 8.23 2.51
C TRP A 176 5.08 7.61 1.85
N GLU A 177 5.12 6.30 1.78
CA GLU A 177 6.05 5.55 0.95
C GLU A 177 5.27 4.94 -0.21
N VAL A 178 5.78 5.13 -1.43
CA VAL A 178 5.14 4.62 -2.65
C VAL A 178 6.18 3.79 -3.37
N GLN A 179 5.85 2.53 -3.64
CA GLN A 179 6.69 1.67 -4.47
C GLN A 179 6.28 1.77 -5.93
N LEU A 180 7.26 1.95 -6.80
CA LEU A 180 7.11 1.88 -8.25
C LEU A 180 7.90 0.70 -8.80
N THR A 181 7.24 -0.16 -9.55
CA THR A 181 7.88 -1.30 -10.21
C THR A 181 7.85 -1.11 -11.72
N THR A 182 9.01 -1.23 -12.36
CA THR A 182 9.11 -1.10 -13.81
C THR A 182 8.82 -2.44 -14.51
N ALA A 183 8.69 -2.42 -15.84
CA ALA A 183 8.40 -3.62 -16.63
C ALA A 183 9.44 -4.75 -16.53
N ASP A 184 10.68 -4.43 -16.12
CA ASP A 184 11.74 -5.42 -15.92
C ASP A 184 11.80 -5.98 -14.50
N GLY A 185 10.97 -5.48 -13.58
CA GLY A 185 10.97 -5.89 -12.17
C GLY A 185 11.81 -5.01 -11.25
N THR A 186 12.46 -3.95 -11.75
CA THR A 186 13.16 -2.99 -10.89
C THR A 186 12.14 -2.26 -10.01
N GLU A 187 12.38 -2.21 -8.70
CA GLU A 187 11.54 -1.58 -7.69
C GLU A 187 12.18 -0.29 -7.19
N THR A 188 11.38 0.73 -6.92
CA THR A 188 11.85 2.01 -6.38
C THR A 188 10.88 2.53 -5.34
N ASP A 189 11.38 2.73 -4.12
CA ASP A 189 10.62 3.29 -3.02
C ASP A 189 10.81 4.80 -2.99
N VAL A 190 9.70 5.53 -2.98
CA VAL A 190 9.65 6.99 -2.98
C VAL A 190 8.95 7.47 -1.72
N ARG A 191 9.59 8.36 -0.95
CA ARG A 191 8.93 9.09 0.13
C ARG A 191 8.23 10.32 -0.41
N VAL A 192 6.97 10.51 -0.05
CA VAL A 192 6.16 11.70 -0.39
C VAL A 192 5.72 12.38 0.91
N ASP A 193 6.05 13.66 1.08
CA ASP A 193 5.64 14.43 2.26
C ASP A 193 4.26 15.10 2.13
N GLU A 194 3.79 15.74 3.20
CA GLU A 194 2.50 16.45 3.24
C GLU A 194 2.36 17.60 2.22
N SER A 195 3.47 18.07 1.65
CA SER A 195 3.51 19.08 0.61
C SER A 195 3.58 18.50 -0.80
N LEU A 196 3.47 17.17 -0.91
CA LEU A 196 3.67 16.37 -2.12
C LEU A 196 5.09 16.50 -2.68
N ALA A 197 6.08 16.82 -1.85
CA ALA A 197 7.47 16.72 -2.26
C ALA A 197 7.90 15.25 -2.20
N ALA A 198 8.32 14.73 -3.35
CA ALA A 198 8.72 13.34 -3.51
C ALA A 198 10.25 13.19 -3.59
N SER A 199 10.79 12.18 -2.91
CA SER A 199 12.21 11.82 -2.95
C SER A 199 12.40 10.31 -2.96
N VAL A 200 13.21 9.82 -3.89
CA VAL A 200 13.61 8.40 -3.92
C VAL A 200 14.39 8.05 -2.65
N ILE A 201 13.99 6.98 -1.99
CA ILE A 201 14.62 6.41 -0.80
C ILE A 201 15.63 5.35 -1.23
N GLU A 202 15.16 4.40 -2.03
CA GLU A 202 15.88 3.20 -2.43
C GLU A 202 15.43 2.78 -3.84
N THR A 203 16.34 2.11 -4.57
CA THR A 203 16.05 1.49 -5.87
C THR A 203 16.75 0.15 -5.89
N ASP A 204 15.94 -0.90 -5.99
CA ASP A 204 16.39 -2.27 -6.09
C ASP A 204 16.25 -2.75 -7.54
N ALA A 205 17.38 -3.13 -8.12
CA ALA A 205 17.43 -3.60 -9.50
C ALA A 205 16.83 -4.99 -9.62
N ALA A 206 16.09 -5.23 -10.70
CA ALA A 206 15.59 -6.56 -11.04
C ALA A 206 16.71 -7.61 -11.09
N ASP A 207 16.45 -8.76 -10.48
CA ASP A 207 17.22 -9.98 -10.59
C ASP A 207 16.68 -10.89 -11.72
N GLY A 208 17.33 -12.05 -11.91
CA GLY A 208 17.23 -12.82 -13.16
C GLY A 208 15.87 -13.42 -13.51
N ASP A 209 14.96 -13.54 -12.54
CA ASP A 209 13.59 -14.03 -12.72
C ASP A 209 12.52 -13.00 -12.38
N ASP A 210 12.92 -11.77 -12.03
CA ASP A 210 11.99 -10.70 -11.78
C ASP A 210 11.31 -10.25 -13.08
N THR A 211 10.06 -9.85 -12.94
CA THR A 211 9.24 -9.32 -14.02
C THR A 211 8.40 -8.18 -13.49
N GLY A 212 8.09 -7.21 -14.35
CA GLY A 212 7.19 -6.13 -13.96
C GLY A 212 5.79 -6.61 -13.56
N PRO A 213 5.03 -5.71 -12.91
CA PRO A 213 3.79 -6.07 -12.26
C PRO A 213 2.70 -6.40 -13.28
N ALA A 214 1.88 -7.41 -12.99
CA ALA A 214 0.72 -7.76 -13.81
C ALA A 214 -0.48 -6.84 -13.56
N LEU A 215 -0.53 -6.24 -12.37
CA LEU A 215 -1.58 -5.36 -11.86
C LEU A 215 -0.94 -4.15 -11.20
N THR A 216 -1.65 -3.03 -11.17
CA THR A 216 -1.11 -1.76 -10.69
C THR A 216 -2.18 -0.98 -9.93
N LEU A 217 -1.73 -0.04 -9.10
CA LEU A 217 -2.55 0.95 -8.42
C LEU A 217 -2.67 2.20 -9.31
N ASP A 218 -3.38 2.06 -10.43
CA ASP A 218 -3.79 3.20 -11.25
C ASP A 218 -4.91 4.00 -10.57
N ASP A 219 -5.20 5.19 -11.10
CA ASP A 219 -6.21 6.11 -10.55
C ASP A 219 -7.63 5.53 -10.44
N ALA A 220 -7.99 4.57 -11.28
CA ALA A 220 -9.31 3.93 -11.24
C ALA A 220 -9.32 2.79 -10.21
N THR A 221 -8.22 2.03 -10.14
CA THR A 221 -8.00 1.00 -9.13
C THR A 221 -8.00 1.61 -7.73
N ILE A 222 -7.21 2.65 -7.48
CA ILE A 222 -7.14 3.34 -6.17
C ILE A 222 -8.53 3.79 -5.73
N ARG A 223 -9.32 4.43 -6.62
CA ARG A 223 -10.69 4.84 -6.29
C ARG A 223 -11.59 3.66 -5.93
N SER A 224 -11.48 2.56 -6.66
CA SER A 224 -12.32 1.38 -6.45
C SER A 224 -11.98 0.68 -5.14
N LEU A 225 -10.68 0.52 -4.83
CA LEU A 225 -10.21 -0.07 -3.58
C LEU A 225 -10.57 0.79 -2.37
N VAL A 226 -10.35 2.11 -2.43
CA VAL A 226 -10.72 3.01 -1.31
C VAL A 226 -12.23 3.03 -1.06
N ASP A 227 -13.06 3.08 -2.11
CA ASP A 227 -14.52 3.04 -1.96
C ASP A 227 -14.96 1.71 -1.33
N ALA A 228 -14.41 0.59 -1.79
CA ALA A 228 -14.72 -0.74 -1.26
C ALA A 228 -14.25 -0.91 0.19
N ALA A 229 -13.01 -0.51 0.50
CA ALA A 229 -12.42 -0.60 1.84
C ALA A 229 -13.20 0.23 2.87
N LEU A 230 -13.52 1.48 2.54
CA LEU A 230 -14.27 2.36 3.45
C LEU A 230 -15.76 2.02 3.53
N ALA A 231 -16.30 1.25 2.58
CA ALA A 231 -17.63 0.67 2.70
C ALA A 231 -17.65 -0.56 3.64
N GLU A 232 -16.54 -1.29 3.74
CA GLU A 232 -16.38 -2.44 4.64
C GLU A 232 -16.03 -2.01 6.07
N ALA A 233 -15.11 -1.04 6.22
CA ALA A 233 -14.63 -0.56 7.51
C ALA A 233 -14.53 0.98 7.60
N ASP A 234 -15.17 1.55 8.62
CA ASP A 234 -15.04 2.97 8.94
C ASP A 234 -13.63 3.28 9.49
N GLY A 235 -12.85 4.11 8.79
CA GLY A 235 -11.52 4.50 9.25
C GLY A 235 -10.74 5.34 8.24
N MET A 236 -9.42 5.23 8.31
CA MET A 236 -8.47 5.85 7.39
C MET A 236 -7.68 4.73 6.71
N ILE A 237 -7.55 4.81 5.38
CA ILE A 237 -6.67 3.92 4.62
C ILE A 237 -5.24 4.25 5.00
N THR A 238 -4.52 3.26 5.51
CA THR A 238 -3.09 3.38 5.82
C THR A 238 -2.22 2.67 4.81
N ASP A 239 -2.78 1.72 4.07
CA ASP A 239 -2.04 0.93 3.12
C ASP A 239 -2.93 0.53 1.93
N LEU A 240 -2.37 0.50 0.72
CA LEU A 240 -2.93 -0.13 -0.47
C LEU A 240 -1.81 -0.84 -1.21
N ASP A 241 -1.98 -2.13 -1.46
CA ASP A 241 -0.97 -2.97 -2.08
C ASP A 241 -1.52 -3.81 -3.24
N VAL A 242 -0.64 -4.14 -4.18
CA VAL A 242 -0.87 -5.17 -5.20
C VAL A 242 -0.22 -6.45 -4.71
N ASP A 243 -1.05 -7.42 -4.39
CA ASP A 243 -0.62 -8.72 -3.92
C ASP A 243 -0.33 -9.70 -5.06
N GLY A 244 0.62 -10.61 -4.80
CA GLY A 244 1.16 -11.53 -5.81
C GLY A 244 0.30 -12.77 -6.07
N ASP A 245 -0.89 -12.89 -5.49
CA ASP A 245 -1.73 -14.08 -5.59
C ASP A 245 -3.00 -13.89 -6.46
N ASP A 246 -3.46 -14.99 -7.06
CA ASP A 246 -4.56 -14.96 -8.04
C ASP A 246 -5.96 -14.79 -7.40
N VAL A 247 -6.08 -14.93 -6.07
CA VAL A 247 -7.36 -14.92 -5.35
C VAL A 247 -7.65 -13.52 -4.80
N SER A 248 -6.63 -12.92 -4.19
CA SER A 248 -6.61 -11.61 -3.54
C SER A 248 -5.46 -10.77 -4.09
N PRO A 249 -5.50 -10.35 -5.37
CA PRO A 249 -4.41 -9.58 -5.96
C PRO A 249 -4.27 -8.14 -5.45
N TYR A 250 -5.15 -7.71 -4.55
CA TYR A 250 -5.08 -6.40 -3.93
C TYR A 250 -5.49 -6.54 -2.47
N ASP A 251 -4.91 -5.71 -1.62
CA ASP A 251 -5.27 -5.60 -0.23
C ASP A 251 -5.22 -4.13 0.22
N ALA A 252 -5.83 -3.87 1.38
CA ALA A 252 -5.83 -2.57 2.01
C ALA A 252 -5.90 -2.71 3.53
N SER A 253 -5.14 -1.88 4.25
CA SER A 253 -5.31 -1.72 5.69
C SER A 253 -6.10 -0.46 6.03
N VAL A 254 -7.09 -0.60 6.91
CA VAL A 254 -7.90 0.49 7.47
C VAL A 254 -7.61 0.66 8.95
N LEU A 255 -7.09 1.82 9.33
CA LEU A 255 -6.95 2.21 10.72
C LEU A 255 -8.26 2.81 11.23
N THR A 256 -8.92 2.06 12.11
CA THR A 256 -10.18 2.46 12.76
C THR A 256 -9.96 3.51 13.85
N SER A 257 -11.03 4.24 14.19
CA SER A 257 -10.99 5.29 15.22
C SER A 257 -10.64 4.78 16.64
N ASP A 258 -10.83 3.48 16.89
CA ASP A 258 -10.41 2.81 18.13
C ASP A 258 -9.01 2.18 18.04
N ASN A 259 -8.24 2.56 17.02
CA ASN A 259 -6.83 2.22 16.83
C ASN A 259 -6.60 0.71 16.60
N ARG A 260 -7.55 0.05 15.94
CA ARG A 260 -7.37 -1.30 15.37
C ARG A 260 -7.08 -1.17 13.88
N SER A 261 -6.15 -1.99 13.38
CA SER A 261 -5.99 -2.18 11.93
C SER A 261 -6.95 -3.27 11.47
N ILE A 262 -7.56 -3.06 10.31
CA ILE A 262 -8.39 -4.05 9.64
C ILE A 262 -7.78 -4.24 8.26
N ASP A 263 -7.34 -5.45 7.96
CA ASP A 263 -6.81 -5.80 6.65
C ASP A 263 -7.94 -6.40 5.82
N ILE A 264 -8.03 -5.97 4.56
CA ILE A 264 -9.12 -6.30 3.66
C ILE A 264 -8.51 -6.80 2.36
N ASP A 265 -8.80 -8.05 2.02
CA ASP A 265 -8.35 -8.65 0.78
C ASP A 265 -9.41 -8.43 -0.31
N PHE A 266 -8.99 -8.09 -1.52
CA PHE A 266 -9.85 -7.87 -2.68
C PHE A 266 -9.51 -8.77 -3.85
N SER A 267 -10.55 -9.28 -4.50
CA SER A 267 -10.43 -9.90 -5.82
C SER A 267 -10.04 -8.89 -6.90
N ALA A 268 -9.64 -9.38 -8.09
CA ALA A 268 -9.35 -8.54 -9.26
C ALA A 268 -10.52 -7.65 -9.73
N ASP A 269 -11.76 -7.96 -9.35
CA ASP A 269 -12.95 -7.14 -9.62
C ASP A 269 -13.24 -6.13 -8.46
N PHE A 270 -12.30 -5.97 -7.53
CA PHE A 270 -12.37 -5.11 -6.33
C PHE A 270 -13.45 -5.50 -5.31
N ALA A 271 -13.96 -6.74 -5.38
CA ALA A 271 -14.86 -7.26 -4.36
C ALA A 271 -14.05 -7.79 -3.17
N VAL A 272 -14.48 -7.47 -1.95
CA VAL A 272 -13.91 -8.00 -0.70
C VAL A 272 -14.05 -9.52 -0.68
N VAL A 273 -12.93 -10.21 -0.44
CA VAL A 273 -12.84 -11.68 -0.34
C VAL A 273 -12.38 -12.15 1.04
N GLY A 274 -11.70 -11.28 1.79
CA GLY A 274 -11.17 -11.54 3.13
C GLY A 274 -11.19 -10.27 3.99
N THR A 275 -11.31 -10.45 5.30
CA THR A 275 -11.21 -9.34 6.26
C THR A 275 -10.73 -9.89 7.60
N ASP A 276 -9.62 -9.35 8.08
CA ASP A 276 -8.97 -9.76 9.31
C ASP A 276 -8.67 -8.55 10.20
N ILE A 277 -8.54 -8.79 11.51
CA ILE A 277 -8.25 -7.74 12.49
C ILE A 277 -6.93 -8.09 13.17
N ASP A 278 -6.03 -7.12 13.17
CA ASP A 278 -4.73 -7.17 13.84
C ASP A 278 -4.75 -6.65 15.29
#